data_AF-A0A7W9FE88-F1
#
_entry.id   AF-A0A7W9FE88-F1
#
_cell.length_a   1.000
_cell.length_b   1.000
_cell.length_c   1.000
_cell.angle_alpha   90.00
_cell.angle_beta   90.00
_cell.angle_gamma   90.00
#
_symmetry.space_group_name_H-M   'P 1'
#
loop_
_entity.id
_entity.type
_entity.pdbx_description
1 polymer ?
#
loop_
_entity_poly.entity_id
_entity_poly.type
_entity_poly.pdbx_seq_one_letter_code
_entity_poly.pdbx_strand_id
1 'polypeptide(L)'
;MAAPVAAPPAPPIALNATALAALPFTVVLPAGFQVTSGRPGPDFSVYTVRRGTQPFVMIYTGPASQFPIYSGEIVQAAGRASVVTVEGNQRRAVEHLFQRSTSPGEVHIWVSSLDGADRQIAEQIAQSVDVR
;
A
#
# COMPACT_ATOMS: atom_id res chain seq x y z
N MET A 1 14.52 32.75 17.29
CA MET A 1 14.57 32.47 15.84
C MET A 1 13.30 31.73 15.48
N ALA A 2 12.51 32.25 14.53
CA ALA A 2 11.30 31.60 14.05
C ALA A 2 11.68 30.40 13.16
N ALA A 3 11.07 29.23 13.38
CA ALA A 3 11.24 28.07 12.51
C ALA A 3 10.60 28.36 11.14
N PRO A 4 11.21 27.94 10.01
CA PRO A 4 10.56 28.07 8.72
C PRO A 4 9.27 27.25 8.73
N VAL A 5 8.15 27.88 8.40
CA VAL A 5 6.90 27.16 8.16
C VAL A 5 7.18 26.24 6.98
N ALA A 6 7.13 24.92 7.21
CA ALA A 6 7.21 23.96 6.11
C ALA A 6 6.04 24.27 5.17
N ALA A 7 6.33 24.52 3.89
CA ALA A 7 5.29 24.68 2.89
C ALA A 7 4.32 23.48 2.99
N PRO A 8 2.99 23.71 2.89
CA PRO A 8 2.05 22.60 2.92
C PRO A 8 2.47 21.55 1.89
N PRO A 9 2.47 20.26 2.25
CA PRO A 9 2.93 19.21 1.34
C PRO A 9 2.16 19.31 0.03
N ALA A 10 2.88 19.24 -1.10
CA ALA A 10 2.25 19.26 -2.42
C ALA A 10 1.14 18.19 -2.48
N PRO A 11 -0.02 18.51 -3.09
CA PRO A 11 -1.12 17.58 -3.14
C PRO A 11 -0.67 16.29 -3.84
N PRO A 12 -0.98 15.11 -3.28
CA PRO A 12 -0.55 13.84 -3.87
C PRO A 12 -1.10 13.72 -5.30
N ILE A 13 -0.22 13.37 -6.24
CA ILE A 13 -0.50 13.38 -7.67
C ILE A 13 -1.22 12.08 -8.04
N ALA A 14 -2.40 12.19 -8.64
CA ALA A 14 -3.11 11.02 -9.14
C ALA A 14 -2.40 10.41 -10.34
N LEU A 15 -2.17 9.10 -10.29
CA LEU A 15 -1.58 8.36 -11.39
C LEU A 15 -2.63 8.16 -12.48
N ASN A 16 -2.25 8.46 -13.73
CA ASN A 16 -3.04 8.13 -14.89
C ASN A 16 -2.85 6.65 -15.28
N ALA A 17 -3.63 6.17 -16.25
CA ALA A 17 -3.58 4.78 -16.70
C ALA A 17 -2.18 4.35 -17.18
N THR A 18 -1.44 5.24 -17.85
CA THR A 18 -0.08 4.96 -18.32
C THR A 18 0.91 4.80 -17.15
N ALA A 19 0.81 5.67 -16.15
CA ALA A 19 1.67 5.60 -14.96
C ALA A 19 1.34 4.36 -14.12
N LEU A 20 0.05 4.02 -13.97
CA LEU A 20 -0.38 2.77 -13.34
C LEU A 20 0.16 1.54 -14.07
N ALA A 21 0.12 1.54 -15.40
CA ALA A 21 0.64 0.44 -16.21
C ALA A 21 2.18 0.31 -16.15
N ALA A 22 2.89 1.37 -15.76
CA ALA A 22 4.34 1.36 -15.59
C ALA A 22 4.80 0.92 -14.18
N LEU A 23 3.86 0.68 -13.26
CA LEU A 23 4.19 0.24 -11.90
C LEU A 23 4.79 -1.18 -11.89
N PRO A 24 5.66 -1.48 -10.90
CA PRO A 24 6.22 -2.82 -10.70
C PRO A 24 5.20 -3.83 -10.13
N PHE A 25 3.96 -3.40 -9.91
CA PHE A 25 2.85 -4.21 -9.44
C PHE A 25 1.57 -3.85 -10.20
N THR A 26 0.58 -4.72 -10.10
CA THR A 26 -0.79 -4.48 -10.53
C THR A 26 -1.70 -4.36 -9.32
N VAL A 27 -2.82 -3.67 -9.47
CA VAL A 27 -3.84 -3.51 -8.42
C VAL A 27 -5.20 -3.36 -9.07
N VAL A 28 -6.23 -4.01 -8.52
CA VAL A 28 -7.60 -3.83 -8.96
C VAL A 28 -8.21 -2.65 -8.22
N LEU A 29 -8.62 -1.62 -8.97
CA LEU A 29 -9.22 -0.41 -8.42
C LEU A 29 -10.73 -0.42 -8.66
N PRO A 30 -11.56 -0.48 -7.59
CA PRO A 30 -13.00 -0.29 -7.72
C PRO A 30 -13.34 1.12 -8.20
N ALA A 31 -14.56 1.32 -8.70
CA ALA A 31 -15.02 2.63 -9.13
C ALA A 31 -14.92 3.67 -8.00
N GLY A 32 -14.40 4.86 -8.33
CA GLY A 32 -14.19 5.95 -7.37
C GLY A 32 -12.86 5.90 -6.60
N PHE A 33 -12.04 4.86 -6.81
CA PHE A 33 -10.68 4.79 -6.27
C PHE A 33 -9.64 5.34 -7.24
N GLN A 34 -8.58 5.89 -6.66
CA GLN A 34 -7.41 6.38 -7.39
C GLN A 34 -6.15 5.99 -6.64
N VAL A 35 -5.08 5.71 -7.39
CA VAL A 35 -3.73 5.54 -6.84
C VAL A 35 -2.99 6.84 -7.03
N THR A 36 -2.35 7.29 -5.98
CA THR A 36 -1.59 8.53 -6.04
C THR A 36 -0.19 8.30 -5.51
N SER A 37 0.80 8.89 -6.18
CA SER A 37 2.17 8.81 -5.71
C SER A 37 2.38 9.79 -4.56
N GLY A 38 3.00 9.29 -3.49
CA GLY A 38 3.62 10.11 -2.47
C GLY A 38 4.97 10.67 -2.96
N ARG A 39 5.72 11.33 -2.07
CA ARG A 39 7.07 11.80 -2.38
C ARG A 39 8.01 10.59 -2.52
N PRO A 40 8.54 10.28 -3.71
CA PRO A 40 9.51 9.20 -3.84
C PRO A 40 10.82 9.60 -3.13
N GLY A 41 11.46 8.62 -2.50
CA GLY A 41 12.86 8.72 -2.10
C GLY A 41 13.81 8.33 -3.24
N PRO A 42 15.13 8.41 -3.03
CA PRO A 42 16.11 8.07 -4.07
C PRO A 42 15.98 6.61 -4.55
N ASP A 43 15.68 5.69 -3.64
CA ASP A 43 15.63 4.25 -3.92
C ASP A 43 14.25 3.63 -3.67
N PHE A 44 13.24 4.44 -3.33
CA PHE A 44 11.92 3.93 -3.00
C PHE A 44 10.79 4.82 -3.50
N SER A 45 9.64 4.22 -3.81
CA SER A 45 8.40 4.93 -4.12
C SER A 45 7.27 4.45 -3.22
N VAL A 46 6.44 5.38 -2.78
CA VAL A 46 5.24 5.11 -1.98
C VAL A 46 4.02 5.52 -2.78
N TYR A 47 3.05 4.63 -2.84
CA TYR A 47 1.76 4.84 -3.49
C TYR A 47 0.65 4.68 -2.47
N THR A 48 -0.41 5.47 -2.64
CA THR A 48 -1.58 5.41 -1.79
C THR A 48 -2.81 5.18 -2.65
N VAL A 49 -3.52 4.09 -2.40
CA VAL A 49 -4.86 3.86 -2.94
C VAL A 49 -5.85 4.56 -2.03
N ARG A 50 -6.63 5.46 -2.59
CA ARG A 50 -7.59 6.28 -1.84
C ARG A 50 -8.90 6.46 -2.58
N ARG A 51 -9.96 6.74 -1.81
CA ARG A 51 -11.28 7.17 -2.31
C ARG A 51 -11.48 8.61 -1.85
N GLY A 52 -11.44 9.56 -2.78
CA GLY A 52 -11.38 10.99 -2.44
C GLY A 52 -10.13 11.32 -1.62
N THR A 53 -10.30 11.75 -0.37
CA THR A 53 -9.23 12.07 0.58
C THR A 53 -8.88 10.92 1.53
N GLN A 54 -9.71 9.87 1.61
CA GLN A 54 -9.52 8.77 2.55
C GLN A 54 -8.53 7.74 2.00
N PRO A 55 -7.39 7.48 2.66
CA PRO A 55 -6.49 6.40 2.30
C PRO A 55 -7.08 5.05 2.70
N PHE A 56 -6.91 4.05 1.82
CA PHE A 56 -7.35 2.67 2.05
C PHE A 56 -6.17 1.73 2.11
N VAL A 57 -5.26 1.83 1.14
CA VAL A 57 -4.08 0.95 1.05
C VAL A 57 -2.86 1.80 0.76
N MET A 58 -1.76 1.51 1.44
CA MET A 58 -0.46 2.08 1.14
C MET A 58 0.45 0.99 0.59
N ILE A 59 1.24 1.35 -0.42
CA ILE A 59 2.13 0.45 -1.15
C ILE A 59 3.51 1.10 -1.21
N TYR A 60 4.46 0.51 -0.52
CA TYR A 60 5.88 0.83 -0.61
C TYR A 60 6.55 -0.07 -1.64
N THR A 61 7.44 0.50 -2.43
CA THR A 61 8.32 -0.22 -3.37
C THR A 61 9.74 0.28 -3.15
N GLY A 62 10.67 -0.59 -2.81
CA GLY A 62 12.05 -0.19 -2.50
C GLY A 62 12.94 -1.37 -2.12
N PRO A 63 14.16 -1.12 -1.62
CA PRO A 63 15.12 -2.17 -1.30
C PRO A 63 14.89 -2.82 0.07
N ALA A 64 14.29 -2.08 1.02
CA ALA A 64 14.08 -2.56 2.38
C ALA A 64 12.83 -1.91 2.99
N SER A 65 11.81 -2.72 3.20
CA SER A 65 10.54 -2.36 3.79
C SER A 65 10.57 -2.69 5.27
N GLN A 66 9.96 -1.84 6.09
CA GLN A 66 9.66 -2.23 7.46
C GLN A 66 8.47 -3.20 7.42
N PHE A 67 8.69 -4.49 7.70
CA PHE A 67 7.66 -5.52 7.80
C PHE A 67 8.07 -6.54 8.89
N PRO A 68 7.14 -6.99 9.75
CA PRO A 68 5.77 -6.51 9.87
C PRO A 68 5.67 -5.18 10.66
N ILE A 69 4.76 -4.30 10.26
CA ILE A 69 4.36 -3.10 11.02
C ILE A 69 3.24 -3.45 12.01
N TYR A 70 2.35 -4.36 11.62
CA TYR A 70 1.26 -4.80 12.48
C TYR A 70 1.60 -6.12 13.19
N SER A 71 1.11 -6.28 14.42
CA SER A 71 1.18 -7.57 15.11
C SER A 71 0.11 -8.52 14.58
N GLY A 72 0.47 -9.77 14.31
CA GLY A 72 -0.46 -10.78 13.84
C GLY A 72 0.25 -12.08 13.48
N GLU A 73 -0.49 -13.03 12.94
CA GLU A 73 0.06 -14.27 12.40
C GLU A 73 0.67 -14.02 11.03
N ILE A 74 1.92 -14.42 10.83
CA ILE A 74 2.56 -14.34 9.51
C ILE A 74 2.22 -15.62 8.74
N VAL A 75 1.57 -15.44 7.60
CA VAL A 75 1.21 -16.52 6.68
C VAL A 75 1.93 -16.31 5.35
N GLN A 76 2.60 -17.35 4.84
CA GLN A 76 3.23 -17.32 3.52
C GLN A 76 2.37 -18.09 2.52
N ALA A 77 1.90 -17.40 1.48
CA ALA A 77 1.08 -17.98 0.43
C ALA A 77 1.20 -17.16 -0.87
N ALA A 78 1.03 -17.79 -2.03
CA ALA A 78 1.04 -17.12 -3.34
C ALA A 78 2.24 -16.18 -3.56
N GLY A 79 3.43 -16.57 -3.09
CA GLY A 79 4.67 -15.78 -3.29
C GLY A 79 4.79 -14.53 -2.41
N ARG A 80 3.92 -14.33 -1.41
CA ARG A 80 4.00 -13.22 -0.45
C ARG A 80 3.91 -13.70 0.99
N ALA A 81 4.56 -12.97 1.89
CA ALA A 81 4.30 -13.04 3.32
C ALA A 81 3.14 -12.09 3.65
N SER A 82 2.19 -12.50 4.48
CA SER A 82 1.05 -11.66 4.88
C SER A 82 0.89 -11.69 6.39
N VAL A 83 0.63 -10.54 7.00
CA VAL A 83 0.22 -10.48 8.40
C VAL A 83 -1.29 -10.55 8.44
N VAL A 84 -1.79 -11.53 9.18
CA VAL A 84 -3.21 -11.77 9.40
C VAL A 84 -3.54 -11.49 10.86
N THR A 85 -4.49 -10.60 11.09
CA THR A 85 -5.05 -10.32 12.42
C THR A 85 -6.41 -10.99 12.55
N VAL A 86 -6.82 -11.24 13.80
CA VAL A 86 -8.17 -11.69 14.12
C VAL A 86 -8.94 -10.49 14.65
N GLU A 87 -9.92 -10.03 13.86
CA GLU A 87 -10.85 -8.96 14.24
C GLU A 87 -12.22 -9.60 14.48
N GLY A 88 -12.58 -9.77 15.75
CA GLY A 88 -13.77 -10.54 16.13
C GLY A 88 -13.67 -12.00 15.68
N ASN A 89 -14.57 -12.42 14.79
CA ASN A 89 -14.59 -13.77 14.22
C ASN A 89 -13.96 -13.86 12.82
N GLN A 90 -13.35 -12.77 12.33
CA GLN A 90 -12.81 -12.71 10.98
C GLN A 90 -11.28 -12.64 11.00
N ARG A 91 -10.65 -13.51 10.21
CA ARG A 91 -9.23 -13.40 9.87
C ARG A 91 -9.09 -12.39 8.76
N ARG A 92 -8.26 -11.37 8.98
CA ARG A 92 -8.09 -10.23 8.09
C ARG A 92 -6.64 -10.04 7.76
N ALA A 93 -6.29 -10.01 6.48
CA ALA A 93 -4.96 -9.58 6.08
C ALA A 93 -4.84 -8.06 6.25
N VAL A 94 -3.84 -7.63 7.00
CA VAL A 94 -3.55 -6.21 7.26
C VAL A 94 -2.29 -5.75 6.53
N GLU A 95 -1.42 -6.69 6.16
CA GLU A 95 -0.10 -6.41 5.62
C GLU A 95 0.32 -7.53 4.67
N HIS A 96 1.03 -7.18 3.59
CA HIS A 96 1.58 -8.11 2.61
C HIS A 96 2.97 -7.65 2.17
N LEU A 97 3.95 -8.54 2.22
CA LEU A 97 5.29 -8.32 1.71
C LEU A 97 5.59 -9.30 0.57
N PHE A 98 5.95 -8.74 -0.58
CA PHE A 98 6.57 -9.47 -1.67
C PHE A 98 8.07 -9.17 -1.68
N GLN A 99 8.89 -10.21 -1.78
CA GLN A 99 10.33 -10.10 -1.98
C GLN A 99 10.69 -10.53 -3.41
N ARG A 100 11.51 -9.75 -4.09
CA ARG A 100 11.84 -9.90 -5.51
C ARG A 100 13.35 -9.90 -5.70
N SER A 101 13.82 -10.65 -6.68
CA SER A 101 15.25 -10.67 -7.07
C SER A 101 15.65 -9.52 -7.98
N THR A 102 14.67 -8.74 -8.48
CA THR A 102 14.84 -7.59 -9.36
C THR A 102 14.38 -6.33 -8.64
N SER A 103 14.93 -5.16 -9.02
CA SER A 103 14.49 -3.89 -8.45
C SER A 103 13.04 -3.55 -8.85
N PRO A 104 12.19 -3.02 -7.93
CA PRO A 104 12.40 -2.91 -6.48
C PRO A 104 12.46 -4.28 -5.79
N GLY A 105 13.42 -4.43 -4.87
CA GLY A 105 13.67 -5.69 -4.16
C GLY A 105 12.53 -6.12 -3.24
N GLU A 106 11.72 -5.18 -2.79
CA GLU A 106 10.54 -5.44 -1.98
C GLU A 106 9.35 -4.57 -2.41
N VAL A 107 8.17 -5.17 -2.35
CA VAL A 107 6.88 -4.48 -2.48
C VAL A 107 6.08 -4.79 -1.23
N HIS A 108 5.89 -3.77 -0.40
CA HIS A 108 5.20 -3.89 0.87
C HIS A 108 3.87 -3.13 0.81
N ILE A 109 2.78 -3.83 1.10
CA ILE A 109 1.41 -3.34 1.09
C ILE A 109 0.86 -3.41 2.50
N TRP A 110 0.22 -2.34 2.98
CA TRP A 110 -0.52 -2.38 4.24
C TRP A 110 -1.84 -1.63 4.14
N VAL A 111 -2.82 -2.13 4.87
CA VAL A 111 -4.16 -1.56 4.93
C VAL A 111 -4.19 -0.44 5.97
N SER A 112 -4.78 0.69 5.59
CA SER A 112 -5.01 1.80 6.52
C SER A 112 -6.01 1.39 7.61
N SER A 113 -5.88 1.98 8.80
CA SER A 113 -6.86 1.82 9.87
C SER A 113 -8.22 2.37 9.43
N LEU A 114 -9.13 1.44 9.12
CA LEU A 114 -10.48 1.68 8.62
C LEU A 114 -11.41 0.71 9.34
N ASP A 115 -12.71 1.01 9.32
CA ASP A 115 -13.75 0.19 9.94
C ASP A 115 -14.83 -0.23 8.93
N GLY A 116 -15.58 -1.27 9.30
CA GLY A 116 -16.77 -1.70 8.56
C GLY A 116 -16.53 -2.03 7.10
N ALA A 117 -17.40 -1.54 6.21
CA ALA A 117 -17.34 -1.82 4.78
C ALA A 117 -16.07 -1.28 4.11
N ASP A 118 -15.56 -0.13 4.58
CA ASP A 118 -14.36 0.48 4.01
C ASP A 118 -13.11 -0.37 4.32
N ARG A 119 -13.04 -0.94 5.52
CA ARG A 119 -11.99 -1.91 5.90
C ARG A 119 -11.98 -3.15 5.01
N GLN A 120 -13.17 -3.69 4.71
CA GLN A 120 -13.31 -4.85 3.84
C GLN A 120 -12.89 -4.54 2.40
N ILE A 121 -13.27 -3.37 1.87
CA ILE A 121 -12.84 -2.93 0.54
C ILE A 121 -11.33 -2.74 0.49
N ALA A 122 -10.74 -2.13 1.53
CA ALA A 122 -9.29 -1.94 1.62
C ALA A 122 -8.53 -3.27 1.61
N GLU A 123 -9.02 -4.27 2.35
CA GLU A 123 -8.45 -5.62 2.32
C GLU A 123 -8.53 -6.23 0.92
N GLN A 124 -9.69 -6.14 0.25
CA GLN A 124 -9.86 -6.69 -1.10
C GLN A 124 -8.90 -6.04 -2.10
N ILE A 125 -8.73 -4.72 -2.03
CA ILE A 125 -7.76 -3.98 -2.85
C ILE A 125 -6.33 -4.46 -2.54
N ALA A 126 -5.95 -4.54 -1.26
CA ALA A 126 -4.61 -4.98 -0.87
C ALA A 126 -4.32 -6.42 -1.32
N GLN A 127 -5.30 -7.32 -1.19
CA GLN A 127 -5.18 -8.71 -1.65
C GLN A 127 -5.05 -8.82 -3.16
N SER A 128 -5.64 -7.90 -3.93
CA SER A 128 -5.54 -7.84 -5.39
C SER A 128 -4.19 -7.36 -5.92
N VAL A 129 -3.32 -6.83 -5.04
CA VAL A 129 -1.98 -6.41 -5.45
C VAL A 129 -1.15 -7.63 -5.80
N ASP A 130 -0.58 -7.60 -6.99
CA ASP A 130 0.31 -8.65 -7.51
C ASP A 130 1.55 -8.04 -8.15
N VAL A 131 2.72 -8.61 -7.87
CA VAL A 131 4.00 -8.11 -8.38
C VAL A 131 4.28 -8.65 -9.77
N ARG A 132 4.86 -7.82 -10.64
CA ARG A 132 5.26 -8.23 -11.99
C ARG A 132 6.67 -8.80 -12.04
#